data_AF-A0A537L0C1-F1
#
_entry.id   AF-A0A537L0C1-F1
#
_cell.length_a   1.000
_cell.length_b   1.000
_cell.length_c   1.000
_cell.angle_alpha   90.00
_cell.angle_beta   90.00
_cell.angle_gamma   90.00
#
_symmetry.space_group_name_H-M   'P 1'
#
loop_
_entity.id
_entity.type
_entity.pdbx_description
1 polymer ?
#
loop_
_entity_poly.entity_id
_entity_poly.type
_entity_poly.pdbx_seq_one_letter_code
_entity_poly.pdbx_strand_id
1 'polypeptide(L)'
;MDIVAKYAPFVNDQIELQDRMANRYVHQEWRRDRHLRTQQVFRNLLDDLVLLQSRAAESLHRDIKPANVMRNITLTLEDIEGLPPELMQELSISDADRLEFTIVSIINDAGGILSLDKIIVGLYKKTGEVHKRSTLTSRLYRMIQKSLIYSVPYRKGIYSTQELTDDDVKRLFGQQDEMSDGDSSNP
;
A
#
# COMPACT_ATOMS: atom_id res chain seq x y z
N MET A 1 -15.03 14.68 -6.95
CA MET A 1 -16.45 14.94 -7.28
C MET A 1 -17.25 14.72 -6.01
N ASP A 2 -18.15 15.63 -5.67
CA ASP A 2 -19.05 15.47 -4.52
C ASP A 2 -20.23 14.58 -4.93
N ILE A 3 -20.22 13.33 -4.46
CA ILE A 3 -21.25 12.33 -4.79
C ILE A 3 -22.59 12.72 -4.15
N VAL A 4 -22.56 13.33 -2.97
CA VAL A 4 -23.75 13.78 -2.26
C VAL A 4 -24.39 14.93 -3.02
N ALA A 5 -23.63 15.94 -3.42
CA ALA A 5 -24.15 17.07 -4.19
C ALA A 5 -24.80 16.64 -5.52
N LYS A 6 -24.31 15.56 -6.13
CA LYS A 6 -24.83 15.06 -7.41
C LYS A 6 -26.16 14.29 -7.27
N TYR A 7 -26.30 13.46 -6.23
CA TYR A 7 -27.42 12.51 -6.13
C TYR A 7 -28.43 12.84 -5.02
N ALA A 8 -28.06 13.63 -4.00
CA ALA A 8 -28.97 14.02 -2.92
C ALA A 8 -30.25 14.72 -3.40
N PRO A 9 -30.23 15.61 -4.42
CA PRO A 9 -31.46 16.23 -4.94
C PRO A 9 -32.47 15.19 -5.43
N PHE A 10 -32.01 14.23 -6.24
CA PHE A 10 -32.88 13.16 -6.75
C PHE A 10 -33.45 12.28 -5.62
N VAL A 11 -32.63 11.91 -4.64
CA VAL A 11 -33.08 11.07 -3.51
C VAL A 11 -34.12 11.81 -2.66
N ASN A 12 -33.91 13.11 -2.41
CA ASN A 12 -34.89 13.95 -1.71
C ASN A 12 -36.21 14.08 -2.48
N ASP A 13 -36.15 14.30 -3.80
CA ASP A 13 -37.35 14.34 -4.65
C ASP A 13 -38.15 13.03 -4.57
N GLN A 14 -37.47 11.87 -4.50
CA GLN A 14 -38.13 10.58 -4.31
C GLN A 14 -38.75 10.45 -2.92
N ILE A 15 -38.10 10.90 -1.86
CA ILE A 15 -38.64 10.90 -0.49
C ILE A 15 -39.94 11.72 -0.44
N GLU A 16 -39.94 12.92 -1.02
CA GLU A 16 -41.12 13.79 -1.07
C GLU A 16 -42.25 13.23 -1.94
N LEU A 17 -41.90 12.57 -3.05
CA LEU A 17 -42.89 11.90 -3.89
C LEU A 17 -43.58 10.76 -3.13
N GLN A 18 -42.81 9.91 -2.43
CA GLN A 18 -43.38 8.82 -1.64
C GLN A 18 -44.23 9.35 -0.48
N ASP A 19 -43.83 10.47 0.13
CA ASP A 19 -44.61 11.13 1.19
C ASP A 19 -45.98 11.60 0.69
N ARG A 20 -45.99 12.34 -0.43
CA ARG A 20 -47.23 12.77 -1.10
C ARG A 20 -48.12 11.60 -1.49
N MET A 21 -47.52 10.50 -1.95
CA MET A 21 -48.26 9.29 -2.32
C MET A 21 -48.83 8.57 -1.10
N ALA A 22 -48.08 8.49 0.02
CA ALA A 22 -48.60 7.95 1.28
C ALA A 22 -49.80 8.77 1.78
N ASN A 23 -49.71 10.10 1.73
CA ASN A 23 -50.79 11.02 2.11
C ASN A 23 -52.01 10.94 1.17
N ARG A 24 -51.83 10.56 -0.11
CA ARG A 24 -52.94 10.32 -1.04
C ARG A 24 -53.71 9.05 -0.73
N TYR A 25 -53.07 8.04 -0.14
CA TYR A 25 -53.66 6.73 0.14
C TYR A 25 -53.95 6.50 1.63
N VAL A 26 -54.30 7.55 2.38
CA VAL A 26 -54.59 7.49 3.84
C VAL A 26 -55.62 6.41 4.20
N HIS A 27 -56.64 6.21 3.35
CA HIS A 27 -57.70 5.22 3.57
C HIS A 27 -57.38 3.81 3.05
N GLN A 28 -56.22 3.61 2.40
CA GLN A 28 -55.77 2.31 1.89
C GLN A 28 -54.45 1.93 2.57
N GLU A 29 -54.56 1.35 3.76
CA GLU A 29 -53.45 1.09 4.68
C GLU A 29 -52.27 0.36 4.02
N TRP A 30 -52.53 -0.74 3.30
CA TRP A 30 -51.47 -1.51 2.63
C TRP A 30 -50.69 -0.70 1.58
N ARG A 31 -51.37 0.24 0.90
CA ARG A 31 -50.78 1.05 -0.17
C ARG A 31 -49.99 2.21 0.42
N ARG A 32 -50.52 2.84 1.47
CA ARG A 32 -49.80 3.82 2.29
C ARG A 32 -48.52 3.22 2.85
N ASP A 33 -48.60 2.03 3.46
CA ASP A 33 -47.46 1.37 4.08
C ASP A 33 -46.37 1.02 3.06
N ARG A 34 -46.74 0.65 1.83
CA ARG A 34 -45.78 0.45 0.74
C ARG A 34 -44.99 1.72 0.40
N HIS A 35 -45.67 2.87 0.34
CA HIS A 35 -45.03 4.16 0.10
C HIS A 35 -44.13 4.57 1.26
N LEU A 36 -44.56 4.38 2.51
CA LEU A 36 -43.75 4.64 3.71
C LEU A 36 -42.50 3.76 3.77
N ARG A 37 -42.60 2.46 3.46
CA ARG A 37 -41.42 1.57 3.38
C ARG A 37 -40.45 2.02 2.30
N THR A 38 -40.97 2.41 1.14
CA THR A 38 -40.14 2.90 0.03
C THR A 38 -39.46 4.21 0.39
N GLN A 39 -40.16 5.12 1.06
CA GLN A 39 -39.60 6.37 1.60
C GLN A 39 -38.43 6.09 2.56
N GLN A 40 -38.59 5.11 3.45
CA GLN A 40 -37.53 4.73 4.40
C GLN A 40 -36.29 4.19 3.67
N VAL A 41 -36.45 3.43 2.59
CA VAL A 41 -35.31 2.96 1.78
C VAL A 41 -34.52 4.13 1.20
N PHE A 42 -35.20 5.16 0.69
CA PHE A 42 -34.52 6.34 0.16
C PHE A 42 -33.83 7.18 1.25
N ARG A 43 -34.40 7.24 2.47
CA ARG A 43 -33.72 7.86 3.62
C ARG A 43 -32.42 7.13 3.96
N ASN A 44 -32.47 5.81 4.07
CA ASN A 44 -31.28 5.00 4.34
C ASN A 44 -30.22 5.19 3.24
N LEU A 45 -30.64 5.25 1.97
CA LEU A 45 -29.73 5.52 0.86
C LEU A 45 -29.04 6.89 0.99
N LEU A 46 -29.76 7.92 1.43
CA LEU A 46 -29.16 9.24 1.66
C LEU A 46 -28.11 9.19 2.77
N ASP A 47 -28.41 8.51 3.87
CA ASP A 47 -27.47 8.32 4.99
C ASP A 47 -26.22 7.56 4.53
N ASP A 48 -26.38 6.51 3.71
CA ASP A 48 -25.28 5.74 3.13
C ASP A 48 -24.40 6.61 2.22
N LEU A 49 -24.99 7.48 1.40
CA LEU A 49 -24.24 8.39 0.54
C LEU A 49 -23.40 9.39 1.34
N VAL A 50 -23.96 9.93 2.43
CA VAL A 50 -23.24 10.83 3.34
C VAL A 50 -22.09 10.10 4.03
N LEU A 51 -22.31 8.87 4.49
CA LEU A 51 -21.28 8.03 5.11
C LEU A 51 -20.14 7.67 4.13
N LEU A 52 -20.47 7.38 2.87
CA LEU A 52 -19.46 7.11 1.85
C LEU A 52 -18.63 8.34 1.53
N GLN A 53 -19.25 9.52 1.46
CA GLN A 53 -18.55 10.78 1.21
C GLN A 53 -17.62 11.15 2.37
N SER A 54 -18.04 10.96 3.62
CA SER A 54 -17.17 11.20 4.78
C SER A 54 -16.00 10.23 4.82
N ARG A 55 -16.21 8.94 4.54
CA ARG A 55 -15.12 7.95 4.42
C ARG A 55 -14.16 8.25 3.28
N ALA A 56 -14.67 8.70 2.13
CA ALA A 56 -13.84 9.11 0.99
C ALA A 56 -13.02 10.39 1.30
N ALA A 57 -13.59 11.32 2.07
CA ALA A 57 -12.84 12.48 2.55
C ALA A 57 -11.76 12.07 3.57
N GLU A 58 -12.05 11.13 4.46
CA GLU A 58 -11.09 10.57 5.40
C GLU A 58 -9.98 9.74 4.73
N SER A 59 -10.24 9.09 3.59
CA SER A 59 -9.20 8.36 2.86
C SER A 59 -8.19 9.29 2.18
N LEU A 60 -8.61 10.47 1.71
CA LEU A 60 -7.70 11.46 1.13
C LEU A 60 -6.64 11.98 2.13
N HIS A 61 -6.93 11.92 3.43
CA HIS A 61 -5.98 12.28 4.49
C HIS A 61 -5.16 11.10 5.03
N ARG A 62 -5.45 9.85 4.63
CA ARG A 62 -4.73 8.65 5.08
C ARG A 62 -3.60 8.19 4.16
N ASP A 63 -3.43 8.79 2.98
CA ASP A 63 -2.45 8.34 1.97
C ASP A 63 -1.10 9.06 2.01
N ILE A 64 -0.79 9.82 3.06
CA ILE A 64 0.60 10.15 3.36
C ILE A 64 1.19 8.98 4.16
N LYS A 65 1.41 7.84 3.51
CA LYS A 65 2.27 6.80 4.09
C LYS A 65 3.66 7.42 4.27
N PRO A 66 4.31 7.30 5.45
CA PRO A 66 5.67 7.85 5.66
C PRO A 66 6.67 7.33 4.61
N ALA A 67 6.44 6.13 4.09
CA ALA A 67 7.16 5.54 2.97
C ALA A 67 7.13 6.39 1.68
N ASN A 68 5.97 6.95 1.32
CA ASN A 68 5.82 7.80 0.12
C ASN A 68 6.51 9.16 0.30
N VAL A 69 6.51 9.70 1.52
CA VAL A 69 7.22 10.95 1.82
C VAL A 69 8.73 10.77 1.67
N MET A 70 9.28 9.67 2.20
CA MET A 70 10.73 9.41 2.11
C MET A 70 11.19 9.11 0.67
N ARG A 71 10.36 8.44 -0.13
CA ARG A 71 10.62 8.25 -1.57
C ARG A 71 10.67 9.58 -2.33
N ASN A 72 9.78 10.53 -1.99
CA ASN A 72 9.77 11.85 -2.63
C ASN A 72 10.91 12.77 -2.16
N ILE A 73 11.64 12.40 -1.11
CA ILE A 73 12.76 13.16 -0.55
C ILE A 73 14.12 12.56 -0.96
N THR A 74 14.16 11.25 -1.22
CA THR A 74 15.41 10.52 -1.50
C THR A 74 15.45 10.12 -2.96
N LEU A 75 16.55 10.45 -3.66
CA LEU A 75 16.77 10.01 -5.04
C LEU A 75 16.75 8.48 -5.11
N THR A 76 15.94 7.95 -6.03
CA THR A 76 15.87 6.53 -6.33
C THR A 76 16.74 6.19 -7.54
N LEU A 77 16.98 4.90 -7.79
CA LEU A 77 17.72 4.46 -8.97
C LEU A 77 17.00 4.89 -10.27
N GLU A 78 15.67 4.83 -10.27
CA GLU A 78 14.82 5.23 -11.40
C GLU A 78 14.96 6.72 -11.74
N ASP A 79 15.18 7.58 -10.73
CA ASP A 79 15.38 9.02 -10.94
C ASP A 79 16.73 9.36 -11.57
N ILE A 80 17.73 8.47 -11.43
CA ILE A 80 19.10 8.70 -11.86
C ILE A 80 19.39 8.02 -13.21
N GLU A 81 18.68 6.94 -13.52
CA GLU A 81 18.84 6.22 -14.79
C GLU A 81 18.56 7.14 -15.99
N GLY A 82 19.59 7.36 -16.81
CA GLY A 82 19.50 8.18 -18.03
C GLY A 82 19.81 9.67 -17.84
N LEU A 83 20.22 10.10 -16.64
CA LEU A 83 20.61 11.49 -16.43
C LEU A 83 21.93 11.85 -17.13
N PRO A 84 22.06 13.08 -17.68
CA PRO A 84 23.33 13.58 -18.21
C PRO A 84 24.43 13.59 -17.14
N PRO A 85 25.69 13.33 -17.51
CA PRO A 85 26.81 13.30 -16.56
C PRO A 85 27.02 14.64 -15.84
N GLU A 86 26.69 15.76 -16.48
CA GLU A 86 26.72 17.10 -15.89
C GLU A 86 25.75 17.21 -14.70
N LEU A 87 24.56 16.62 -14.83
CA LEU A 87 23.53 16.63 -13.79
C LEU A 87 23.88 15.69 -12.64
N MET A 88 24.49 14.53 -12.94
CA MET A 88 24.98 13.60 -11.91
C MET A 88 26.06 14.19 -11.01
N GLN A 89 26.89 15.11 -11.53
CA GLN A 89 27.94 15.77 -10.73
C GLN A 89 27.36 16.73 -9.69
N GLU A 90 26.26 17.42 -10.03
CA GLU A 90 25.57 18.34 -9.13
C GLU A 90 24.77 17.61 -8.03
N LEU A 91 24.28 16.39 -8.30
CA LEU A 91 23.42 15.63 -7.39
C LEU A 91 24.11 15.12 -6.11
N SER A 92 25.40 15.40 -5.90
CA SER A 92 26.15 15.05 -4.66
C SER A 92 25.93 13.60 -4.18
N ILE A 93 25.83 12.66 -5.12
CA ILE A 93 25.55 11.24 -4.84
C ILE A 93 26.73 10.66 -4.07
N SER A 94 26.48 10.22 -2.83
CA SER A 94 27.54 9.64 -1.99
C SER A 94 27.85 8.20 -2.40
N ASP A 95 29.03 7.69 -2.03
CA ASP A 95 29.38 6.28 -2.23
C ASP A 95 28.41 5.33 -1.50
N ALA A 96 27.79 5.81 -0.41
CA ALA A 96 26.76 5.05 0.28
C ALA A 96 25.51 4.87 -0.59
N ASP A 97 25.09 5.91 -1.32
CA ASP A 97 23.92 5.85 -2.22
C ASP A 97 24.19 4.96 -3.42
N ARG A 98 25.40 5.03 -4.00
CA ARG A 98 25.83 4.12 -5.08
C ARG A 98 25.71 2.66 -4.71
N LEU A 99 26.12 2.31 -3.48
CA LEU A 99 26.02 0.95 -2.97
C LEU A 99 24.54 0.55 -2.76
N GLU A 100 23.70 1.46 -2.24
CA GLU A 100 22.25 1.24 -2.12
C GLU A 100 21.61 0.96 -3.49
N PHE A 101 21.92 1.76 -4.51
CA PHE A 101 21.45 1.51 -5.89
C PHE A 101 21.95 0.18 -6.46
N THR A 102 23.20 -0.17 -6.17
CA THR A 102 23.76 -1.47 -6.59
C THR A 102 23.00 -2.63 -5.95
N ILE A 103 22.64 -2.54 -4.67
CA ILE A 103 21.82 -3.55 -3.99
C ILE A 103 20.44 -3.67 -4.66
N VAL A 104 19.76 -2.54 -4.91
CA VAL A 104 18.44 -2.54 -5.58
C VAL A 104 18.54 -3.19 -6.96
N SER A 105 19.54 -2.82 -7.76
CA SER A 105 19.80 -3.41 -9.07
C SER A 105 20.02 -4.93 -8.97
N ILE A 106 20.81 -5.41 -8.01
CA ILE A 106 21.05 -6.85 -7.81
C ILE A 106 19.74 -7.60 -7.49
N ILE A 107 18.86 -7.02 -6.67
CA ILE A 107 17.57 -7.64 -6.33
C ILE A 107 16.65 -7.66 -7.56
N ASN A 108 16.58 -6.57 -8.33
CA ASN A 108 15.80 -6.49 -9.56
C ASN A 108 16.30 -7.48 -10.63
N ASP A 109 17.62 -7.57 -10.84
CA ASP A 109 18.25 -8.51 -11.77
C ASP A 109 17.91 -9.97 -11.43
N ALA A 110 17.65 -10.26 -10.15
CA ALA A 110 17.31 -11.60 -9.66
C ALA A 110 15.80 -11.90 -9.67
N GLY A 111 14.97 -11.02 -10.24
CA GLY A 111 13.51 -11.19 -10.30
C GLY A 111 12.75 -10.53 -9.15
N GLY A 112 13.36 -9.55 -8.47
CA GLY A 112 12.69 -8.69 -7.49
C GLY A 112 12.70 -9.21 -6.06
N ILE A 113 13.15 -10.45 -5.80
CA ILE A 113 13.26 -11.02 -4.45
C ILE A 113 14.60 -11.73 -4.31
N LEU A 114 15.34 -11.45 -3.22
CA LEU A 114 16.67 -12.00 -3.03
C LEU A 114 17.03 -12.18 -1.54
N SER A 115 17.78 -13.23 -1.23
CA SER A 115 18.30 -13.45 0.12
C SER A 115 19.58 -12.65 0.38
N LEU A 116 19.87 -12.36 1.66
CA LEU A 116 21.06 -11.64 2.12
C LEU A 116 22.35 -12.26 1.57
N ASP A 117 22.46 -13.59 1.59
CA ASP A 117 23.66 -14.28 1.12
C ASP A 117 23.85 -14.10 -0.38
N LYS A 118 22.76 -14.12 -1.14
CA LYS A 118 22.78 -13.85 -2.59
C LYS A 118 23.09 -12.38 -2.89
N ILE A 119 22.63 -11.44 -2.06
CA ILE A 119 23.00 -10.03 -2.14
C ILE A 119 24.51 -9.86 -1.90
N ILE A 120 25.08 -10.51 -0.87
CA ILE A 120 26.53 -10.48 -0.60
C ILE A 120 27.34 -10.98 -1.81
N VAL A 121 26.94 -12.12 -2.36
CA VAL A 121 27.59 -12.70 -3.55
C VAL A 121 27.41 -11.79 -4.77
N GLY A 122 26.22 -11.22 -4.97
CA GLY A 122 25.93 -10.30 -6.07
C GLY A 122 26.78 -9.03 -6.01
N LEU A 123 26.97 -8.47 -4.81
CA LEU A 123 27.81 -7.31 -4.59
C LEU A 123 29.26 -7.62 -4.94
N TYR A 124 29.81 -8.73 -4.44
CA TYR A 124 31.17 -9.14 -4.78
C TYR A 124 31.35 -9.32 -6.30
N LYS A 125 30.36 -9.89 -7.00
CA LYS A 125 30.41 -10.05 -8.46
C LYS A 125 30.37 -8.72 -9.23
N LYS A 126 29.64 -7.72 -8.73
CA LYS A 126 29.53 -6.41 -9.40
C LYS A 126 30.67 -5.45 -9.05
N THR A 127 31.11 -5.41 -7.80
CA THR A 127 32.09 -4.42 -7.32
C THR A 127 33.48 -4.99 -7.06
N GLY A 128 33.59 -6.32 -6.88
CA GLY A 128 34.84 -6.97 -6.44
C GLY A 128 35.13 -6.81 -4.94
N GLU A 129 34.28 -6.11 -4.19
CA GLU A 129 34.49 -5.82 -2.77
C GLU A 129 33.80 -6.84 -1.85
N VAL A 130 34.45 -7.17 -0.73
CA VAL A 130 33.89 -8.05 0.28
C VAL A 130 33.30 -7.22 1.43
N HIS A 131 31.97 -7.15 1.48
CA HIS A 131 31.26 -6.47 2.57
C HIS A 131 30.97 -7.43 3.73
N LYS A 132 31.14 -6.96 4.97
CA LYS A 132 30.80 -7.73 6.17
C LYS A 132 29.27 -7.88 6.28
N ARG A 133 28.82 -9.05 6.73
CA ARG A 133 27.38 -9.33 6.92
C ARG A 133 26.72 -8.30 7.85
N SER A 134 27.35 -7.95 8.97
CA SER A 134 26.80 -6.99 9.94
C SER A 134 26.62 -5.59 9.36
N THR A 135 27.57 -5.11 8.56
CA THR A 135 27.48 -3.78 7.93
C THR A 135 26.38 -3.76 6.87
N LEU A 136 26.23 -4.86 6.12
CA LEU A 136 25.15 -5.03 5.16
C LEU A 136 23.77 -5.08 5.83
N THR A 137 23.61 -5.85 6.91
CA THR A 137 22.33 -5.93 7.64
C THR A 137 21.88 -4.55 8.14
N SER A 138 22.78 -3.79 8.77
CA SER A 138 22.46 -2.42 9.23
C SER A 138 22.10 -1.49 8.08
N ARG A 139 22.73 -1.66 6.91
CA ARG A 139 22.42 -0.87 5.71
C ARG A 139 21.06 -1.25 5.13
N LEU A 140 20.77 -2.54 4.97
CA LEU A 140 19.49 -3.04 4.48
C LEU A 140 18.34 -2.57 5.38
N TYR A 141 18.54 -2.53 6.70
CA TYR A 141 17.57 -1.95 7.63
C TYR A 141 17.30 -0.46 7.35
N ARG A 142 18.34 0.35 7.10
CA ARG A 142 18.16 1.76 6.70
C ARG A 142 17.46 1.90 5.35
N MET A 143 17.76 1.02 4.39
CA MET A 143 17.08 1.01 3.09
C MET A 143 15.59 0.66 3.21
N ILE A 144 15.22 -0.21 4.16
CA ILE A 144 13.81 -0.49 4.51
C ILE A 144 13.15 0.77 5.07
N GLN A 145 13.81 1.48 5.98
CA GLN A 145 13.27 2.74 6.52
C GLN A 145 13.08 3.80 5.43
N LYS A 146 13.97 3.84 4.42
CA LYS A 146 13.84 4.69 3.22
C LYS A 146 12.83 4.15 2.20
N SER A 147 12.24 2.98 2.41
CA SER A 147 11.30 2.33 1.47
C SER A 147 11.88 2.06 0.07
N LEU A 148 13.20 1.85 0.00
CA LEU A 148 13.91 1.42 -1.21
C LEU A 148 13.80 -0.10 -1.44
N ILE A 149 13.71 -0.86 -0.34
CA ILE A 149 13.52 -2.30 -0.33
C ILE A 149 12.57 -2.67 0.83
N TYR A 150 12.05 -3.88 0.81
CA TYR A 150 11.13 -4.41 1.80
C TYR A 150 11.63 -5.75 2.32
N SER A 151 11.47 -6.01 3.62
CA SER A 151 11.65 -7.36 4.16
C SER A 151 10.45 -8.23 3.82
N VAL A 152 10.68 -9.46 3.40
CA VAL A 152 9.58 -10.40 3.12
C VAL A 152 8.98 -10.91 4.44
N PRO A 153 7.64 -10.82 4.63
CA PRO A 153 6.97 -11.37 5.81
C PRO A 153 7.33 -12.83 6.07
N TYR A 154 7.48 -13.21 7.34
CA TYR A 154 7.77 -14.59 7.79
C TYR A 154 9.09 -15.20 7.27
N ARG A 155 9.96 -14.40 6.64
CA ARG A 155 11.21 -14.87 6.02
C ARG A 155 12.38 -13.97 6.43
N LYS A 156 13.18 -14.45 7.38
CA LYS A 156 14.37 -13.72 7.84
C LYS A 156 15.44 -13.70 6.76
N GLY A 157 15.99 -12.52 6.49
CA GLY A 157 17.09 -12.34 5.54
C GLY A 157 16.70 -12.43 4.07
N ILE A 158 15.41 -12.30 3.73
CA ILE A 158 14.92 -12.17 2.35
C ILE A 158 14.38 -10.75 2.16
N TYR A 159 14.77 -10.13 1.06
CA TYR A 159 14.43 -8.76 0.71
C TYR A 159 13.82 -8.69 -0.68
N SER A 160 12.93 -7.73 -0.87
CA SER A 160 12.20 -7.49 -2.11
C SER A 160 12.27 -6.01 -2.50
N THR A 161 12.18 -5.70 -3.79
CA THR A 161 11.99 -4.31 -4.25
C THR A 161 10.53 -3.87 -4.21
N GLN A 162 9.59 -4.81 -4.03
CA GLN A 162 8.16 -4.57 -3.89
C GLN A 162 7.64 -4.98 -2.51
N GLU A 163 6.67 -4.22 -2.00
CA GLU A 163 5.95 -4.58 -0.77
C GLU A 163 5.07 -5.80 -1.07
N LEU A 164 5.35 -6.93 -0.41
CA LEU A 164 4.63 -8.19 -0.60
C LEU A 164 3.62 -8.37 0.52
N THR A 165 2.39 -8.71 0.15
CA THR A 165 1.36 -9.10 1.13
C THR A 165 1.54 -10.55 1.56
N ASP A 166 0.95 -10.93 2.69
CA ASP A 166 0.99 -12.32 3.19
C ASP A 166 0.47 -13.32 2.14
N ASP A 167 -0.50 -12.91 1.33
CA ASP A 167 -1.04 -13.74 0.25
C ASP A 167 -0.07 -13.89 -0.92
N ASP A 168 0.70 -12.85 -1.25
CA ASP A 168 1.75 -12.92 -2.26
C ASP A 168 2.89 -13.84 -1.82
N VAL A 169 3.28 -13.74 -0.54
CA VAL A 169 4.28 -14.64 0.06
C VAL A 169 3.82 -16.09 0.00
N LYS A 170 2.57 -16.38 0.35
CA LYS A 170 1.99 -17.73 0.25
C LYS A 170 2.00 -18.28 -1.17
N ARG A 171 1.74 -17.45 -2.18
CA ARG A 171 1.79 -17.85 -3.59
C ARG A 171 3.20 -18.15 -4.07
N LEU A 172 4.19 -17.36 -3.64
CA LEU A 172 5.57 -17.46 -4.10
C LEU A 172 6.35 -18.58 -3.41
N PHE A 173 6.10 -18.81 -2.12
CA PHE A 173 6.87 -19.75 -1.30
C PHE A 173 6.10 -21.00 -0.87
N GLY A 174 4.79 -21.07 -1.15
CA GLY A 174 3.93 -22.20 -0.77
C GLY A 174 3.63 -22.28 0.75
N GLN A 175 2.63 -23.08 1.14
CA GLN A 175 2.37 -23.45 2.54
C GLN A 175 3.50 -24.36 3.06
N GLN A 176 4.68 -23.81 3.30
CA GLN A 176 5.73 -24.47 4.07
C GLN A 176 6.28 -23.43 5.03
N ASP A 177 5.64 -23.32 6.20
CA ASP A 177 6.25 -22.99 7.51
C ASP A 177 5.19 -22.55 8.54
N GLU A 178 4.12 -23.36 8.69
CA GLU A 178 3.56 -23.57 10.02
C GLU A 178 4.34 -24.75 10.63
N MET A 179 5.49 -24.51 11.26
CA MET A 179 6.15 -25.34 12.28
C MET A 179 7.65 -25.00 12.38
N SER A 180 8.02 -23.97 13.14
CA SER A 180 9.32 -23.97 13.83
C SER A 180 9.36 -23.12 15.11
N ASP A 181 8.23 -22.87 15.77
CA ASP A 181 8.23 -22.44 17.18
C ASP A 181 7.90 -23.66 18.04
N GLY A 182 8.90 -24.53 18.18
CA GLY A 182 8.91 -25.67 19.07
C GLY A 182 10.04 -25.52 20.08
N ASP A 183 9.73 -24.80 21.15
CA ASP A 183 10.17 -25.07 22.52
C ASP A 183 11.68 -25.25 22.77
N SER A 184 12.36 -24.17 23.15
CA SER A 184 13.59 -24.24 23.94
C SER A 184 13.31 -23.84 25.39
N SER A 185 12.46 -24.61 26.06
CA SER A 185 12.50 -24.74 27.52
C SER A 185 13.70 -25.62 27.86
N ASN A 186 14.81 -25.01 28.29
CA ASN A 186 15.99 -25.76 28.76
C ASN A 186 15.87 -26.01 30.28
N PRO A 187 16.35 -27.16 30.81
CA PRO A 187 16.22 -27.57 32.21
C PRO A 187 17.09 -26.77 33.19
#